data_AF-A0A5P1ERC6-F1
#
_entry.id   AF-A0A5P1ERC6-F1
#
_cell.length_a   1.000
_cell.length_b   1.000
_cell.length_c   1.000
_cell.angle_alpha   90.00
_cell.angle_beta   90.00
_cell.angle_gamma   90.00
#
_symmetry.space_group_name_H-M   'P 1'
#
loop_
_entity.id
_entity.type
_entity.pdbx_description
1 polymer ?
#
loop_
_entity_poly.entity_id
_entity_poly.type
_entity_poly.pdbx_seq_one_letter_code
_entity_poly.pdbx_strand_id
1 'polypeptide(L)'
;MRELKREQEEIIHVPETEAAEIGEIMSEYGLEPHEYGPLVDALRKNPQAWLDFMMKFELGLEKPDPKRALESALTIALAYIMGGLIPLLPYMFIPIAQRAMLMSVAVTLVALLFFGYVKGHFTGNRPFVSAIQTAFIGALASAAAYAIAKVVQAV
;
A
#
# COMPACT_ATOMS: atom_id res chain seq x y z
N MET A 1 -4.47 -6.67 -16.33
CA MET A 1 -5.10 -7.60 -17.29
C MET A 1 -5.86 -6.84 -18.36
N ARG A 2 -6.77 -5.92 -18.00
CA ARG A 2 -7.44 -5.05 -18.98
C ARG A 2 -6.47 -4.15 -19.74
N GLU A 3 -5.65 -3.38 -19.02
CA GLU A 3 -4.65 -2.50 -19.65
C GLU A 3 -3.66 -3.29 -20.52
N LEU A 4 -3.10 -4.40 -20.01
CA LEU A 4 -2.22 -5.26 -20.82
C LEU A 4 -2.83 -5.72 -22.14
N LYS A 5 -4.14 -6.01 -22.17
CA LYS A 5 -4.82 -6.40 -23.40
C LYS A 5 -5.04 -5.21 -24.32
N ARG A 6 -5.38 -4.04 -23.75
CA ARG A 6 -5.57 -2.80 -24.50
C ARG A 6 -4.26 -2.37 -25.16
N GLU A 7 -3.17 -2.34 -24.40
CA GLU A 7 -1.82 -2.04 -24.86
C GLU A 7 -1.38 -2.97 -26.00
N GLN A 8 -1.67 -4.27 -25.85
CA GLN A 8 -1.39 -5.25 -26.90
C GLN A 8 -2.22 -4.98 -28.18
N GLU A 9 -3.46 -4.52 -28.06
CA GLU A 9 -4.30 -4.13 -29.19
C GLU A 9 -3.77 -2.83 -29.85
N GLU A 10 -3.33 -1.85 -29.07
CA GLU A 10 -2.76 -0.58 -29.54
C GLU A 10 -1.44 -0.82 -30.31
N ILE A 11 -0.52 -1.66 -29.80
CA ILE A 11 0.71 -2.08 -30.52
C ILE A 11 0.40 -2.72 -31.88
N ILE A 12 -0.72 -3.44 -32.02
CA ILE A 12 -1.11 -4.08 -33.28
C ILE A 12 -1.79 -3.10 -34.23
N HIS A 13 -2.68 -2.24 -33.72
CA HIS A 13 -3.53 -1.39 -34.54
C HIS A 13 -2.90 -0.04 -34.90
N VAL A 14 -2.06 0.51 -34.02
CA VAL A 14 -1.40 1.82 -34.17
C VAL A 14 0.09 1.77 -33.80
N PRO A 15 0.89 0.84 -34.38
CA PRO A 15 2.30 0.61 -33.97
C PRO A 15 3.21 1.84 -34.10
N GLU A 16 2.89 2.76 -35.02
CA GLU A 16 3.67 3.98 -35.19
C GLU A 16 3.42 4.99 -34.06
N THR A 17 2.21 5.03 -33.51
CA THR A 17 1.87 5.84 -32.34
C THR A 17 2.59 5.29 -31.11
N GLU A 18 2.44 3.98 -30.84
CA GLU A 18 3.11 3.32 -29.70
C GLU A 18 4.64 3.43 -29.74
N ALA A 19 5.22 3.45 -30.94
CA ALA A 19 6.66 3.61 -31.09
C ALA A 19 7.11 5.06 -30.83
N ALA A 20 6.26 6.04 -31.14
CA ALA A 20 6.51 7.43 -30.78
C ALA A 20 6.48 7.60 -29.26
N GLU A 21 5.58 6.92 -28.56
CA GLU A 21 5.49 6.94 -27.09
C GLU A 21 6.77 6.41 -26.42
N ILE A 22 7.40 5.34 -26.95
CA ILE A 22 8.74 4.92 -26.48
C ILE A 22 9.75 6.08 -26.62
N GLY A 23 9.73 6.79 -27.75
CA GLY A 23 10.62 7.92 -27.99
C GLY A 23 10.37 9.08 -27.02
N GLU A 24 9.11 9.37 -26.70
CA GLU A 24 8.72 10.37 -25.70
C GLU A 24 9.25 9.98 -24.32
N ILE A 25 9.01 8.74 -23.88
CA ILE A 25 9.53 8.21 -22.61
C ILE A 25 11.05 8.35 -22.57
N MET A 26 11.78 7.92 -23.61
CA MET A 26 13.25 8.01 -23.63
C MET A 26 13.76 9.46 -23.63
N SER A 27 13.05 10.37 -24.28
CA SER A 27 13.39 11.79 -24.28
C SER A 27 13.25 12.41 -22.89
N GLU A 28 12.32 11.96 -22.06
CA GLU A 28 12.21 12.40 -20.65
C GLU A 28 13.43 12.00 -19.81
N TYR A 29 14.09 10.89 -20.16
CA TYR A 29 15.36 10.47 -19.57
C TYR A 29 16.58 11.17 -20.19
N GLY A 30 16.38 12.10 -21.13
CA GLY A 30 17.42 12.90 -21.76
C GLY A 30 18.11 12.24 -22.94
N LEU A 31 17.52 11.19 -23.53
CA LEU A 31 18.06 10.57 -24.74
C LEU A 31 17.66 11.37 -25.98
N GLU A 32 18.59 11.54 -26.91
CA GLU A 32 18.34 12.14 -28.21
C GLU A 32 17.78 11.12 -29.21
N PRO A 33 17.07 11.56 -30.28
CA PRO A 33 16.47 10.66 -31.28
C PRO A 33 17.42 9.66 -31.93
N HIS A 34 18.69 10.04 -32.08
CA HIS A 34 19.70 9.16 -32.66
C HIS A 34 20.15 8.05 -31.70
N GLU A 35 19.92 8.21 -30.39
CA GLU A 35 20.28 7.26 -29.34
C GLU A 35 19.17 6.23 -29.10
N TYR A 36 17.91 6.65 -29.05
CA TYR A 36 16.78 5.75 -28.79
C TYR A 36 16.20 5.12 -30.07
N GLY A 37 16.47 5.65 -31.27
CA GLY A 37 15.99 5.08 -32.53
C GLY A 37 16.29 3.58 -32.69
N PRO A 38 17.55 3.13 -32.50
CA PRO A 38 17.90 1.71 -32.55
C PRO A 38 17.20 0.85 -31.49
N LEU A 39 16.87 1.42 -30.32
CA LEU A 39 16.12 0.73 -29.27
C LEU A 39 14.67 0.49 -29.71
N VAL A 40 14.01 1.51 -30.28
CA VAL A 40 12.65 1.39 -30.82
C VAL A 40 12.60 0.32 -31.91
N ASP A 41 13.57 0.32 -32.84
CA ASP A 41 13.67 -0.69 -33.90
C ASP A 41 13.89 -2.11 -33.36
N ALA A 42 14.62 -2.25 -32.26
CA ALA A 42 14.83 -3.53 -31.59
C ALA A 42 13.56 -4.02 -30.88
N LEU A 43 12.83 -3.13 -30.20
CA LEU A 43 11.56 -3.45 -29.54
C LEU A 43 10.47 -3.81 -30.57
N ARG A 44 10.43 -3.13 -31.72
CA ARG A 44 9.55 -3.48 -32.87
C ARG A 44 9.68 -4.94 -33.31
N LYS A 45 10.86 -5.52 -33.20
CA LYS A 45 11.14 -6.92 -33.59
C LYS A 45 10.73 -7.93 -32.51
N ASN A 46 10.47 -7.48 -31.28
CA ASN A 46 10.10 -8.33 -30.16
C ASN A 46 8.85 -7.77 -29.45
N PRO A 47 7.64 -8.12 -29.94
CA PRO A 47 6.38 -7.61 -29.40
C PRO A 47 6.20 -7.84 -27.89
N GLN A 48 6.75 -8.94 -27.35
CA GLN A 48 6.66 -9.21 -25.92
C GLN A 48 7.54 -8.24 -25.10
N ALA A 49 8.75 -7.96 -25.58
CA ALA A 49 9.65 -7.01 -24.92
C ALA A 49 9.13 -5.56 -25.06
N TRP A 50 8.52 -5.22 -26.20
CA TRP A 50 7.84 -3.94 -26.40
C TRP A 50 6.68 -3.78 -25.41
N LEU A 51 5.76 -4.75 -25.36
CA LEU A 51 4.63 -4.72 -24.43
C LEU A 51 5.10 -4.62 -22.98
N ASP A 52 6.11 -5.40 -22.59
CA ASP A 52 6.65 -5.36 -21.23
C ASP A 52 7.35 -4.01 -20.91
N PHE A 53 7.92 -3.35 -21.92
CA PHE A 53 8.49 -2.02 -21.79
C PHE A 53 7.39 -0.97 -21.55
N MET A 54 6.37 -0.92 -22.41
CA MET A 54 5.27 0.05 -22.28
C MET A 54 4.53 -0.13 -20.96
N MET A 55 4.16 -1.38 -20.62
CA MET A 55 3.52 -1.72 -19.35
C MET A 55 4.30 -1.20 -18.14
N LYS A 56 5.64 -1.22 -18.20
CA LYS A 56 6.50 -0.80 -17.09
C LYS A 56 6.77 0.70 -17.08
N PHE A 57 7.12 1.29 -18.21
CA PHE A 57 7.63 2.65 -18.27
C PHE A 57 6.56 3.70 -18.55
N GLU A 58 5.50 3.34 -19.28
CA GLU A 58 4.38 4.24 -19.55
C GLU A 58 3.34 4.15 -18.43
N LEU A 59 2.88 2.93 -18.12
CA LEU A 59 1.79 2.70 -17.16
C LEU A 59 2.26 2.52 -15.71
N GLY A 60 3.56 2.29 -15.48
CA GLY A 60 4.09 1.99 -14.15
C GLY A 60 3.56 0.68 -13.54
N LEU A 61 3.07 -0.23 -14.38
CA LEU A 61 2.41 -1.47 -13.94
C LEU A 61 3.39 -2.65 -13.99
N GLU A 62 3.71 -3.20 -12.83
CA GLU A 62 4.37 -4.50 -12.76
C GLU A 62 3.35 -5.64 -12.90
N LYS A 63 3.75 -6.75 -13.52
CA LYS A 63 2.91 -7.95 -13.60
C LYS A 63 2.58 -8.43 -12.17
N PRO A 64 1.31 -8.43 -11.74
CA PRO A 64 0.96 -8.87 -10.41
C PRO A 64 1.18 -10.38 -10.29
N ASP A 65 1.80 -10.81 -9.19
CA ASP A 65 1.88 -12.23 -8.85
C ASP A 65 0.51 -12.67 -8.30
N PRO A 66 -0.21 -13.58 -8.99
CA PRO A 66 -1.55 -14.01 -8.58
C PRO A 66 -1.57 -14.70 -7.20
N LYS A 67 -0.46 -15.30 -6.75
CA LYS A 67 -0.38 -15.90 -5.40
C LYS A 67 -0.31 -14.85 -4.31
N ARG A 68 0.35 -13.72 -4.57
CA ARG A 68 0.50 -12.61 -3.61
C ARG A 68 -0.83 -11.97 -3.25
N ALA A 69 -1.85 -12.03 -4.11
CA ALA A 69 -3.16 -11.46 -3.83
C ALA A 69 -3.86 -12.15 -2.65
N LEU A 70 -3.89 -13.50 -2.65
CA LEU A 70 -4.49 -14.27 -1.55
C LEU A 70 -3.66 -14.18 -0.27
N GLU A 71 -2.33 -14.24 -0.40
CA GLU A 71 -1.42 -14.08 0.73
C GLU A 71 -1.59 -12.71 1.39
N SER A 72 -1.69 -11.64 0.61
CA SER A 72 -1.96 -10.28 1.10
C SER A 72 -3.31 -10.19 1.83
N ALA A 73 -4.36 -10.76 1.25
CA ALA A 73 -5.69 -10.76 1.89
C ALA A 73 -5.68 -11.49 3.24
N LEU A 74 -5.11 -12.69 3.29
CA LEU A 74 -5.06 -13.51 4.50
C LEU A 74 -4.18 -12.87 5.58
N THR A 75 -3.02 -12.33 5.20
CA THR A 75 -2.10 -11.68 6.15
C THR A 75 -2.75 -10.45 6.80
N ILE A 76 -3.43 -9.60 6.01
CA ILE A 76 -4.16 -8.44 6.55
C ILE A 76 -5.31 -8.88 7.45
N ALA A 77 -6.11 -9.87 7.03
CA ALA A 77 -7.25 -10.36 7.81
C ALA A 77 -6.80 -10.89 9.18
N LEU A 78 -5.78 -11.75 9.19
CA LEU A 78 -5.21 -12.30 10.43
C LEU A 78 -4.59 -11.22 11.30
N ALA A 79 -3.83 -10.28 10.72
CA ALA A 79 -3.24 -9.17 11.46
C ALA A 79 -4.33 -8.27 12.09
N TYR A 80 -5.43 -8.02 11.40
CA TYR A 80 -6.54 -7.23 11.91
C TYR A 80 -7.25 -7.93 13.07
N ILE A 81 -7.52 -9.24 12.94
CA ILE A 81 -8.11 -10.03 14.02
C ILE A 81 -7.21 -10.00 15.26
N MET A 82 -5.92 -10.30 15.09
CA MET A 82 -4.97 -10.33 16.20
C MET A 82 -4.81 -8.95 16.84
N GLY A 83 -4.68 -7.89 16.03
CA GLY A 83 -4.56 -6.52 16.51
C GLY A 83 -5.82 -6.02 17.24
N GLY A 84 -7.00 -6.35 16.73
CA GLY A 84 -8.29 -6.00 17.35
C GLY A 84 -8.57 -6.79 18.64
N LEU A 85 -7.96 -7.97 18.80
CA LEU A 85 -8.13 -8.76 20.03
C LEU A 85 -7.43 -8.11 21.24
N ILE A 86 -6.28 -7.47 21.02
CA ILE A 86 -5.46 -6.83 22.07
C ILE A 86 -6.28 -5.90 22.99
N PRO A 87 -7.01 -4.88 22.48
CA PRO A 87 -7.83 -4.01 23.33
C PRO A 87 -9.01 -4.73 23.98
N LEU A 88 -9.47 -5.85 23.43
CA LEU A 88 -10.62 -6.61 23.94
C LEU A 88 -10.24 -7.60 25.05
N LEU A 89 -9.00 -8.09 25.07
CA LEU A 89 -8.53 -9.05 26.08
C LEU A 89 -8.87 -8.65 27.53
N PRO A 90 -8.63 -7.42 28.00
CA PRO A 90 -9.00 -6.99 29.35
C PRO A 90 -10.48 -7.21 29.70
N TYR A 91 -11.38 -6.98 28.74
CA TYR A 91 -12.83 -7.11 28.92
C TYR A 91 -13.27 -8.57 29.03
N MET A 92 -12.48 -9.52 28.53
CA MET A 92 -12.76 -10.95 28.68
C MET A 92 -12.48 -11.46 30.09
N PHE A 93 -11.57 -10.82 30.83
CA PHE A 93 -11.12 -11.27 32.15
C PHE A 93 -11.57 -10.37 33.31
N ILE A 94 -11.90 -9.10 33.03
CA ILE A 94 -12.28 -8.12 34.06
C ILE A 94 -13.77 -7.78 33.90
N PRO A 95 -14.65 -8.22 34.82
CA PRO A 95 -16.10 -8.00 34.72
C PRO A 95 -16.51 -6.52 34.84
N ILE A 96 -15.68 -5.72 35.52
CA ILE A 96 -15.97 -4.30 35.77
C ILE A 96 -15.44 -3.49 34.58
N ALA A 97 -16.35 -3.01 33.73
CA ALA A 97 -16.04 -2.31 32.49
C ALA A 97 -15.08 -1.12 32.66
N GLN A 98 -15.22 -0.33 33.72
CA GLN A 98 -14.32 0.81 34.00
C GLN A 98 -12.88 0.38 34.27
N ARG A 99 -12.68 -0.72 35.01
CA ARG A 99 -11.35 -1.28 35.29
C ARG A 99 -10.77 -1.94 34.03
N ALA A 100 -11.61 -2.67 33.28
CA ALA A 100 -11.23 -3.27 32.01
C ALA A 100 -10.78 -2.21 30.99
N MET A 101 -11.48 -1.08 30.91
CA MET A 101 -11.15 0.05 30.05
C MET A 101 -9.78 0.64 30.36
N LEU A 102 -9.47 0.93 31.64
CA LEU A 102 -8.16 1.48 32.02
C LEU A 102 -7.03 0.52 31.66
N MET A 103 -7.22 -0.78 31.88
CA MET A 103 -6.25 -1.80 31.53
C MET A 103 -6.10 -1.94 30.00
N SER A 104 -7.21 -1.85 29.26
CA SER A 104 -7.24 -1.84 27.79
C SER A 104 -6.49 -0.66 27.20
N VAL A 105 -6.66 0.54 27.73
CA VAL A 105 -5.90 1.72 27.30
C VAL A 105 -4.40 1.49 27.49
N ALA A 106 -3.97 0.96 28.64
CA ALA A 106 -2.56 0.71 28.91
C ALA A 106 -1.96 -0.34 27.96
N VAL A 107 -2.61 -1.49 27.80
CA VAL A 107 -2.13 -2.58 26.92
C VAL A 107 -2.12 -2.15 25.46
N THR A 108 -3.16 -1.46 25.01
CA THR A 108 -3.25 -0.96 23.64
C THR A 108 -2.19 0.10 23.37
N LEU A 109 -1.92 1.00 24.32
CA LEU A 109 -0.86 2.00 24.17
C LEU A 109 0.51 1.34 24.01
N VAL A 110 0.81 0.33 24.85
CA VAL A 110 2.05 -0.45 24.73
C VAL A 110 2.14 -1.15 23.37
N ALA A 111 1.04 -1.77 22.91
CA ALA A 111 0.98 -2.42 21.61
C ALA A 111 1.19 -1.43 20.46
N LEU A 112 0.55 -0.26 20.48
CA LEU A 112 0.71 0.78 19.46
C LEU A 112 2.14 1.32 19.39
N LEU A 113 2.79 1.52 20.55
CA LEU A 113 4.19 1.91 20.61
C LEU A 113 5.10 0.81 20.03
N PHE A 114 4.86 -0.45 20.40
CA PHE A 114 5.62 -1.59 19.89
C PHE A 114 5.46 -1.75 18.37
N PHE A 115 4.23 -1.87 17.87
CA PHE A 115 3.96 -2.04 16.45
C PHE A 115 4.36 -0.81 15.63
N GLY A 116 4.21 0.39 16.19
CA GLY A 116 4.69 1.61 15.55
C GLY A 116 6.23 1.65 15.44
N TYR A 117 6.96 1.18 16.45
CA TYR A 117 8.41 1.03 16.38
C TYR A 117 8.83 0.02 15.30
N VAL A 118 8.21 -1.16 15.31
CA VAL A 118 8.44 -2.23 14.32
C VAL A 118 8.17 -1.72 12.90
N LYS A 119 7.03 -1.05 12.69
CA LYS A 119 6.66 -0.41 11.43
C LYS A 119 7.74 0.58 10.98
N GLY A 120 8.22 1.45 11.88
CA GLY A 120 9.27 2.41 11.57
C GLY A 120 10.57 1.73 11.13
N HIS A 121 10.98 0.66 11.83
CA HIS A 121 12.19 -0.10 11.49
C HIS A 121 12.11 -0.74 10.08
N PHE A 122 10.99 -1.38 9.74
CA PHE A 122 10.83 -2.03 8.44
C PHE A 122 10.60 -1.06 7.27
N THR A 123 10.06 0.14 7.53
CA THR A 123 9.76 1.13 6.48
C THR A 123 10.91 2.10 6.20
N GLY A 124 12.07 1.94 6.85
CA GLY A 124 13.21 2.86 6.72
C GLY A 124 12.99 4.23 7.39
N ASN A 125 11.92 4.40 8.15
CA ASN A 125 11.61 5.60 8.90
C ASN A 125 12.29 5.58 10.29
N ARG A 126 12.35 6.73 10.98
CA ARG A 126 12.85 6.78 12.37
C ARG A 126 11.91 5.99 13.31
N PRO A 127 12.34 4.86 13.91
CA PRO A 127 11.44 3.95 14.62
C PRO A 127 10.68 4.60 15.77
N PHE A 128 11.37 5.40 16.59
CA PHE A 128 10.76 6.10 17.73
C PHE A 128 9.69 7.13 17.31
N VAL A 129 9.92 7.84 16.21
CA VAL A 129 8.94 8.80 15.68
C VAL A 129 7.69 8.05 15.20
N SER A 130 7.88 6.92 14.52
CA SER A 130 6.79 6.08 14.03
C SER A 130 5.96 5.47 15.17
N ALA A 131 6.62 5.08 16.27
CA ALA A 131 5.96 4.62 17.50
C ALA A 131 5.06 5.70 18.10
N ILE A 132 5.59 6.90 18.32
CA ILE A 132 4.84 8.02 18.90
C ILE A 132 3.67 8.42 18.00
N GLN A 133 3.87 8.51 16.68
CA GLN A 133 2.80 8.81 15.73
C GLN A 133 1.68 7.77 15.77
N THR A 134 2.03 6.49 15.83
CA THR A 134 1.05 5.39 15.86
C THR A 134 0.22 5.43 17.15
N ALA A 135 0.87 5.66 18.30
CA ALA A 135 0.20 5.86 19.57
C ALA A 135 -0.71 7.10 19.57
N PHE A 136 -0.24 8.22 19.00
CA PHE A 136 -0.99 9.48 18.95
C PHE A 136 -2.25 9.37 18.09
N ILE A 137 -2.17 8.72 16.92
CA ILE A 137 -3.35 8.47 16.06
C ILE A 137 -4.37 7.60 16.81
N GLY A 138 -3.91 6.56 17.50
CA GLY A 138 -4.80 5.71 18.31
C GLY A 138 -5.47 6.48 19.45
N ALA A 139 -4.73 7.34 20.14
CA ALA A 139 -5.28 8.18 21.20
C ALA A 139 -6.33 9.17 20.67
N LEU A 140 -6.07 9.83 19.53
CA LEU A 140 -7.03 10.72 18.89
C LEU A 140 -8.30 10.00 18.45
N ALA A 141 -8.18 8.85 17.80
CA ALA A 141 -9.32 8.05 17.37
C ALA A 141 -10.16 7.59 18.57
N SER A 142 -9.52 7.11 19.64
CA SER A 142 -10.20 6.71 20.87
C SER A 142 -10.89 7.88 21.56
N ALA A 143 -10.26 9.05 21.62
CA ALA A 143 -10.85 10.25 22.20
C ALA A 143 -12.09 10.71 21.41
N ALA A 144 -12.02 10.67 20.08
CA ALA A 144 -13.14 10.99 19.21
C ALA A 144 -14.31 10.01 19.41
N ALA A 145 -14.03 8.70 19.42
CA ALA A 145 -15.05 7.67 19.64
C ALA A 145 -15.72 7.83 21.03
N TYR A 146 -14.93 8.11 22.07
CA TYR A 146 -15.45 8.36 23.42
C TYR A 146 -16.33 9.61 23.48
N ALA A 147 -15.90 10.71 22.84
CA ALA A 147 -16.67 11.95 22.79
C ALA A 147 -18.02 11.74 22.09
N ILE A 148 -18.03 11.05 20.94
CA ILE A 148 -19.26 10.71 20.22
C ILE A 148 -20.19 9.87 21.09
N ALA A 149 -19.66 8.80 21.72
CA ALA A 149 -20.46 7.95 22.60
C ALA A 149 -21.10 8.74 23.76
N LYS A 150 -20.35 9.68 24.36
CA LYS A 150 -20.84 10.53 25.44
C LYS A 150 -21.90 11.53 24.97
N VAL A 151 -21.72 12.13 23.79
CA VAL A 151 -22.72 13.04 23.20
C VAL A 151 -24.03 12.30 22.92
N VAL A 152 -23.95 11.11 22.33
CA VAL A 152 -25.13 10.29 22.03
C VAL A 152 -25.85 9.85 23.30
N GLN A 153 -25.13 9.53 24.38
CA GLN A 153 -25.76 9.18 25.67
C GLN A 153 -26.35 10.37 26.43
N ALA A 154 -25.95 11.59 26.09
CA ALA A 154 -26.45 12.81 26.72
C ALA A 154 -27.74 13.33 26.07
N VAL A 155 -28.10 12.80 24.89
CA VAL A 155 -29.35 13.04 24.16
C VAL A 155 -30.36 11.97 24.51
#